data_AF-A0A7C6ZAF3-F1
#
_entry.id   AF-A0A7C6ZAF3-F1
#
_cell.length_a   1.000
_cell.length_b   1.000
_cell.length_c   1.000
_cell.angle_alpha   90.00
_cell.angle_beta   90.00
_cell.angle_gamma   90.00
#
_symmetry.space_group_name_H-M   'P 1'
#
loop_
_entity.id
_entity.type
_entity.pdbx_description
1 polymer ?
#
loop_
_entity_poly.entity_id
_entity_poly.type
_entity_poly.pdbx_seq_one_letter_code
_entity_poly.pdbx_strand_id
1 'polypeptide(L)'
;MRAGERAGIRRGAGELRQGERDAAVKGPLDETQTFRVVSEDVVSVRALLLEVYEALKEKGYNPTNQIVGYLMSGDPTYITSHKGARNLVRKLERDEIIEELVRYYLEGR
;
A
#
# COMPACT_ATOMS: atom_id res chain seq x y z
N MET A 1 31.23 6.11 -65.42
CA MET A 1 32.31 5.41 -64.68
C MET A 1 32.45 6.04 -63.29
N ARG A 2 33.21 5.44 -62.37
CA ARG A 2 33.25 5.80 -60.93
C ARG A 2 34.00 7.10 -60.59
N ALA A 3 33.73 7.58 -59.37
CA ALA A 3 34.49 8.46 -58.45
C ALA A 3 33.76 9.79 -58.15
N GLY A 4 33.74 10.32 -56.92
CA GLY A 4 34.27 9.80 -55.65
C GLY A 4 34.49 10.93 -54.62
N GLU A 5 34.32 10.60 -53.34
CA GLU A 5 34.87 11.29 -52.14
C GLU A 5 34.28 12.60 -51.56
N ARG A 6 34.00 12.50 -50.23
CA ARG A 6 34.17 13.47 -49.11
C ARG A 6 33.22 14.69 -49.05
N ALA A 7 32.29 14.81 -48.09
CA ALA A 7 32.35 14.83 -46.60
C ALA A 7 32.46 16.26 -46.02
N GLY A 8 31.47 16.70 -45.19
CA GLY A 8 31.41 18.11 -44.76
C GLY A 8 30.37 18.59 -43.74
N ILE A 9 29.71 17.72 -42.95
CA ILE A 9 29.22 17.98 -41.56
C ILE A 9 28.33 19.23 -41.23
N ARG A 10 27.13 18.94 -40.67
CA ARG A 10 26.21 19.81 -39.87
C ARG A 10 25.50 20.95 -40.65
N ARG A 11 24.23 21.28 -40.40
CA ARG A 11 23.39 21.12 -39.18
C ARG A 11 21.89 21.21 -39.55
N GLY A 12 20.99 20.69 -38.69
CA GLY A 12 19.55 21.03 -38.72
C GLY A 12 18.63 19.85 -39.04
N ALA A 13 17.94 19.32 -38.03
CA ALA A 13 16.83 18.40 -38.21
C ALA A 13 15.55 19.19 -38.58
N GLY A 14 14.78 18.64 -39.50
CA GLY A 14 13.43 19.06 -39.87
C GLY A 14 12.66 17.82 -40.34
N GLU A 15 11.32 17.87 -40.28
CA GLU A 15 10.42 16.70 -40.31
C GLU A 15 10.52 15.88 -38.98
N LEU A 16 9.47 15.47 -38.27
CA LEU A 16 8.00 15.39 -38.45
C LEU A 16 7.29 15.85 -37.13
N ARG A 17 5.96 15.99 -36.95
CA ARG A 17 4.78 15.71 -37.80
C ARG A 17 3.61 16.72 -37.53
N GLN A 18 2.39 16.25 -37.25
CA GLN A 18 1.17 17.04 -36.98
C GLN A 18 0.60 16.76 -35.58
N GLY A 19 -0.18 17.71 -35.04
CA GLY A 19 -1.27 17.41 -34.10
C GLY A 19 -1.16 18.05 -32.72
N GLU A 20 -1.39 19.36 -32.60
CA GLU A 20 -1.60 20.02 -31.30
C GLU A 20 -2.21 21.43 -31.48
N ARG A 21 -3.52 21.58 -31.19
CA ARG A 21 -4.22 22.79 -30.71
C ARG A 21 -5.75 22.60 -30.71
N ASP A 22 -6.24 21.89 -29.70
CA ASP A 22 -7.58 22.11 -29.15
C ASP A 22 -7.43 22.30 -27.65
N ALA A 23 -7.82 23.47 -27.14
CA ALA A 23 -7.62 23.84 -25.74
C ALA A 23 -8.85 23.45 -24.90
N ALA A 24 -8.82 22.25 -24.33
CA ALA A 24 -9.79 21.83 -23.31
C ALA A 24 -9.19 22.00 -21.91
N VAL A 25 -9.64 23.03 -21.17
CA VAL A 25 -9.32 23.17 -19.75
C VAL A 25 -10.20 22.21 -18.94
N LYS A 26 -9.59 21.18 -18.36
CA LYS A 26 -10.17 20.40 -17.26
C LYS A 26 -9.04 20.00 -16.31
N GLY A 27 -9.18 20.32 -15.02
CA GLY A 27 -8.18 20.05 -14.00
C GLY A 27 -7.99 18.55 -13.70
N PRO A 28 -6.96 18.17 -12.92
CA PRO A 28 -6.59 16.78 -12.73
C PRO A 28 -7.73 15.95 -12.13
N LEU A 29 -7.94 14.78 -12.73
CA LEU A 29 -8.73 13.71 -12.14
C LEU A 29 -7.90 13.12 -10.99
N ASP A 30 -8.38 13.26 -9.76
CA ASP A 30 -8.02 12.36 -8.66
C ASP A 30 -9.31 11.72 -8.11
N GLU A 31 -10.07 11.13 -9.03
CA GLU A 31 -11.07 10.12 -8.69
C GLU A 31 -10.31 8.89 -8.18
N THR A 32 -10.00 8.90 -6.89
CA THR A 32 -9.43 7.75 -6.17
C THR A 32 -10.39 6.58 -6.29
N GLN A 33 -10.13 5.73 -7.30
CA GLN A 33 -10.88 4.50 -7.51
C GLN A 33 -10.64 3.59 -6.31
N THR A 34 -11.60 3.57 -5.39
CA THR A 34 -11.68 2.59 -4.30
C THR A 34 -12.00 1.23 -4.90
N PHE A 35 -10.99 0.61 -5.49
CA PHE A 35 -11.02 -0.78 -5.91
C PHE A 35 -11.30 -1.62 -4.66
N ARG A 36 -12.48 -2.25 -4.62
CA ARG A 36 -12.93 -3.05 -3.49
C ARG A 36 -12.16 -4.38 -3.44
N VAL A 37 -10.96 -4.37 -2.88
CA VAL A 37 -10.15 -5.56 -2.53
C VAL A 37 -10.68 -6.21 -1.24
N VAL A 38 -12.01 -6.37 -1.14
CA VAL A 38 -12.73 -6.70 0.10
C VAL A 38 -12.49 -8.16 0.56
N SER A 39 -11.83 -9.00 -0.24
CA SER A 39 -11.57 -10.42 0.09
C SER A 39 -10.14 -10.74 0.50
N GLU A 40 -9.12 -10.24 -0.21
CA GLU A 40 -7.72 -10.60 0.10
C GLU A 40 -7.20 -9.82 1.31
N ASP A 41 -7.50 -8.51 1.40
CA ASP A 41 -7.01 -7.66 2.49
C ASP A 41 -7.62 -8.05 3.84
N VAL A 42 -8.91 -8.36 3.87
CA VAL A 42 -9.63 -8.86 5.07
C VAL A 42 -9.05 -10.17 5.58
N VAL A 43 -8.73 -11.11 4.68
CA VAL A 43 -8.05 -12.36 5.04
C VAL A 43 -6.65 -12.07 5.59
N SER A 44 -5.94 -11.08 5.02
CA SER A 44 -4.61 -10.67 5.48
C SER A 44 -4.60 -10.06 6.88
N VAL A 45 -5.51 -9.12 7.18
CA VAL A 45 -5.64 -8.46 8.50
C VAL A 45 -5.93 -9.50 9.58
N ARG A 46 -6.90 -10.38 9.34
CA ARG A 46 -7.25 -11.47 10.27
C ARG A 46 -6.08 -12.42 10.52
N ALA A 47 -5.40 -12.88 9.46
CA ALA A 47 -4.27 -13.81 9.59
C ALA A 47 -3.11 -13.18 10.37
N LEU A 48 -2.76 -11.93 10.06
CA LEU A 48 -1.66 -11.21 10.72
C LEU A 48 -1.98 -10.91 12.19
N LEU A 49 -3.22 -10.55 12.53
CA LEU A 49 -3.64 -10.36 13.93
C LEU A 49 -3.64 -11.67 14.73
N LEU A 50 -3.97 -12.82 14.10
CA LEU A 50 -3.87 -14.13 14.75
C LEU A 50 -2.41 -14.52 15.05
N GLU A 51 -1.47 -14.28 14.14
CA GLU A 51 -0.04 -14.47 14.38
C GLU A 51 0.48 -13.59 15.53
N VAL A 52 0.05 -12.32 15.58
CA VAL A 52 0.36 -11.41 16.70
C VAL A 52 -0.24 -11.91 18.02
N TYR A 53 -1.48 -12.40 18.00
CA TYR A 53 -2.19 -12.92 19.16
C TYR A 53 -1.49 -14.17 19.76
N GLU A 54 -1.10 -15.13 18.93
CA GLU A 54 -0.37 -16.32 19.38
C GLU A 54 1.05 -15.99 19.85
N ALA A 55 1.76 -15.07 19.18
CA ALA A 55 3.07 -14.61 19.65
C ALA A 55 3.00 -13.93 21.03
N LEU A 56 1.90 -13.21 21.33
CA LEU A 56 1.65 -12.63 22.66
C LEU A 56 1.35 -13.71 23.71
N LYS A 57 0.54 -14.72 23.38
CA LYS A 57 0.24 -15.87 24.28
C LYS A 57 1.48 -16.67 24.64
N GLU A 58 2.31 -17.02 23.65
CA GLU A 58 3.55 -17.78 23.87
C GLU A 58 4.55 -17.08 24.79
N LYS A 59 4.47 -15.74 24.87
CA LYS A 59 5.30 -14.92 25.76
C LYS A 59 4.64 -14.61 27.10
N GLY A 60 3.43 -15.11 27.36
CA GLY A 60 2.71 -14.93 28.63
C GLY A 60 2.05 -13.55 28.78
N TYR A 61 1.90 -12.77 27.72
CA TYR A 61 1.14 -11.52 27.76
C TYR A 61 -0.36 -11.78 27.62
N ASN A 62 -1.19 -10.88 28.16
CA ASN A 62 -2.61 -10.82 27.80
C ASN A 62 -2.73 -10.21 26.39
N PRO A 63 -3.12 -10.97 25.35
CA PRO A 63 -3.05 -10.47 23.99
C PRO A 63 -4.03 -9.32 23.73
N THR A 64 -5.25 -9.44 24.28
CA THR A 64 -6.30 -8.43 24.14
C THR A 64 -5.85 -7.08 24.67
N ASN A 65 -5.28 -7.04 25.89
CA ASN A 65 -4.81 -5.80 26.49
C ASN A 65 -3.66 -5.16 25.68
N GLN A 66 -2.72 -5.98 25.17
CA GLN A 66 -1.60 -5.47 24.38
C GLN A 66 -2.03 -4.98 22.99
N ILE A 67 -2.96 -5.67 22.33
CA ILE A 67 -3.53 -5.24 21.03
C ILE A 67 -4.33 -3.95 21.21
N VAL A 68 -5.18 -3.84 22.24
CA VAL A 68 -5.91 -2.59 22.56
C VAL A 68 -4.92 -1.45 22.86
N GLY A 69 -3.88 -1.68 23.65
CA GLY A 69 -2.84 -0.70 23.93
C GLY A 69 -2.12 -0.20 22.68
N TYR A 70 -1.77 -1.11 21.76
CA TYR A 70 -1.21 -0.77 20.45
C TYR A 70 -2.18 0.05 19.58
N LEU A 71 -3.45 -0.35 19.46
CA LEU A 71 -4.42 0.36 18.63
C LEU A 71 -4.64 1.79 19.13
N MET A 72 -4.83 1.97 20.44
CA MET A 72 -5.04 3.29 21.06
C MET A 72 -3.83 4.21 20.97
N SER A 73 -2.62 3.70 21.24
CA SER A 73 -1.40 4.52 21.33
C SER A 73 -0.65 4.67 19.99
N GLY A 74 -0.71 3.65 19.14
CA GLY A 74 0.18 3.47 17.99
C GLY A 74 1.58 2.97 18.36
N ASP A 75 1.89 2.75 19.64
CA ASP A 75 3.22 2.34 20.07
C ASP A 75 3.44 0.82 19.88
N PRO A 76 4.34 0.39 18.98
CA PRO A 76 4.64 -1.02 18.75
C PRO A 76 5.37 -1.70 19.93
N THR A 77 5.75 -0.99 21.01
CA THR A 77 6.31 -1.62 22.22
C THR A 77 5.33 -2.55 22.92
N TYR A 78 4.01 -2.27 22.84
CA TYR A 78 2.95 -3.16 23.33
C TYR A 78 3.00 -4.54 22.66
N ILE A 79 3.45 -4.63 21.41
CA ILE A 79 3.54 -5.91 20.69
C ILE A 79 4.94 -6.50 20.88
N THR A 80 5.01 -7.79 21.19
CA THR A 80 6.29 -8.50 21.37
C THR A 80 7.09 -8.61 20.08
N SER A 81 8.43 -8.64 20.18
CA SER A 81 9.30 -8.96 19.04
C SER A 81 9.35 -10.46 18.71
N HIS A 82 8.78 -11.32 19.56
CA HIS A 82 8.70 -12.76 19.34
C HIS A 82 8.02 -13.09 18.01
N LYS A 83 8.55 -14.09 17.28
CA LYS A 83 8.13 -14.46 15.91
C LYS A 83 8.06 -13.29 14.89
N GLY A 84 8.66 -12.14 15.21
CA GLY A 84 8.53 -10.93 14.38
C GLY A 84 7.16 -10.25 14.45
N ALA A 85 6.31 -10.57 15.43
CA ALA A 85 4.95 -10.03 15.56
C ALA A 85 4.90 -8.49 15.53
N ARG A 86 5.86 -7.80 16.17
CA ARG A 86 6.01 -6.34 16.08
C ARG A 86 6.23 -5.82 14.66
N ASN A 87 6.85 -6.59 13.77
CA ASN A 87 7.00 -6.23 12.36
C ASN A 87 5.77 -6.60 11.54
N LEU A 88 5.03 -7.64 11.93
CA LEU A 88 3.75 -8.01 11.30
C LEU A 88 2.70 -6.92 11.51
N VAL A 89 2.50 -6.50 12.77
CA VAL A 89 1.48 -5.48 13.10
C VAL A 89 1.76 -4.13 12.44
N ARG A 90 3.04 -3.79 12.20
CA ARG A 90 3.48 -2.54 11.56
C ARG A 90 3.33 -2.53 10.03
N LYS A 91 2.85 -3.62 9.42
CA LYS A 91 2.48 -3.67 8.00
C LYS A 91 1.00 -3.36 7.76
N LEU A 92 0.20 -3.34 8.83
CA LEU A 92 -1.22 -3.00 8.80
C LEU A 92 -1.37 -1.55 9.24
N GLU A 93 -2.31 -0.83 8.62
CA GLU A 93 -2.74 0.44 9.18
C GLU A 93 -3.74 0.20 10.34
N ARG A 94 -3.76 1.11 11.31
CA ARG A 94 -4.54 0.89 12.55
C ARG A 94 -6.03 1.07 12.34
N ASP A 95 -6.42 1.94 11.42
CA ASP A 95 -7.79 2.13 10.98
C ASP A 95 -8.32 0.92 10.22
N GLU A 96 -7.52 0.27 9.36
CA GLU A 96 -7.89 -1.03 8.73
C GLU A 96 -8.21 -2.10 9.79
N ILE A 97 -7.37 -2.23 10.82
CA ILE A 97 -7.63 -3.17 11.93
C ILE A 97 -8.93 -2.81 12.67
N ILE A 98 -9.16 -1.53 12.95
CA ILE A 98 -10.35 -1.07 13.67
C ILE A 98 -11.61 -1.25 12.82
N GLU A 99 -11.57 -0.93 11.52
CA GLU A 99 -12.68 -1.13 10.60
C GLU A 99 -13.06 -2.61 10.55
N GLU A 100 -12.08 -3.52 10.38
CA GLU A 100 -12.34 -4.95 10.32
C GLU A 100 -12.89 -5.52 11.64
N LEU A 101 -12.40 -5.04 12.79
CA LEU A 101 -12.96 -5.42 14.10
C LEU A 101 -14.40 -4.94 14.28
N VAL A 102 -14.73 -3.71 13.84
CA VAL A 102 -16.09 -3.15 13.89
C VAL A 102 -17.01 -3.87 12.90
N ARG A 103 -16.55 -4.12 11.66
CA ARG A 103 -17.26 -4.89 10.64
C ARG A 103 -17.63 -6.27 11.18
N TYR A 104 -16.65 -7.01 11.69
CA TYR A 104 -16.85 -8.35 12.23
C TYR A 104 -17.84 -8.37 13.41
N TYR A 105 -17.76 -7.40 14.32
CA TYR A 105 -18.69 -7.29 15.45
C TYR A 105 -20.13 -7.02 15.01
N LEU A 106 -20.33 -6.16 14.01
CA LEU A 106 -21.65 -5.81 13.48
C LEU A 106 -22.25 -6.88 12.55
N GLU A 107 -21.41 -7.68 11.88
CA GLU A 107 -21.84 -8.82 11.06
C GLU A 107 -22.35 -10.02 11.90
N GLY A 108 -22.20 -9.99 13.23
CA GLY A 108 -22.87 -10.91 14.14
C GLY A 108 -22.42 -12.36 14.06
N ARG A 109 -21.11 -12.60 13.84
CA ARG A 109 -20.48 -13.93 13.78
C ARG A 109 -19.67 -14.29 15.03
#